data_AF-A0A2L0BQR7-F1
#
_entry.id   AF-A0A2L0BQR7-F1
#
_cell.length_a   1.000
_cell.length_b   1.000
_cell.length_c   1.000
_cell.angle_alpha   90.00
_cell.angle_beta   90.00
_cell.angle_gamma   90.00
#
_symmetry.space_group_name_H-M   'P 1'
#
loop_
_entity.id
_entity.type
_entity.pdbx_description
1 polymer ?
#
loop_
_entity_poly.entity_id
_entity_poly.type
_entity_poly.pdbx_seq_one_letter_code
_entity_poly.pdbx_strand_id
1 'polypeptide(L)'
;CMKEDDICELLKFERKMLRARISLLKNDKFIQVRLRMETGADGKAQKVNYYFINYKTFVNVVKYKLDLMRKRLETEERDATSRASFKCPGCLKTFTDLEADQLFDFSTSEFRCTYCREVVEEDMSALPKKDSRLLLAKFNEQLEVLYVLLREV
;
A
#
# COMPACT_ATOMS: atom_id res chain seq x y z
N CYS A 1 -24.42 -11.85 -14.97
CA CYS A 1 -23.60 -10.93 -15.79
C CYS A 1 -24.54 -9.85 -16.33
N MET A 2 -24.08 -8.60 -16.44
CA MET A 2 -24.92 -7.47 -16.86
C MET A 2 -24.28 -6.72 -18.03
N LYS A 3 -25.10 -6.15 -18.93
CA LYS A 3 -24.62 -5.30 -20.01
C LYS A 3 -24.30 -3.90 -19.50
N GLU A 4 -23.47 -3.17 -20.25
CA GLU A 4 -23.14 -1.79 -19.93
C GLU A 4 -24.38 -0.87 -19.89
N ASP A 5 -25.28 -1.02 -20.86
CA ASP A 5 -26.48 -0.20 -20.99
C ASP A 5 -27.43 -0.41 -19.80
N ASP A 6 -27.66 -1.66 -19.39
CA ASP A 6 -28.50 -2.00 -18.24
C ASP A 6 -27.96 -1.35 -16.95
N ILE A 7 -26.63 -1.38 -16.74
CA ILE A 7 -26.01 -0.74 -15.57
C ILE A 7 -26.19 0.77 -15.62
N CYS A 8 -26.06 1.36 -16.81
CA CYS A 8 -26.22 2.79 -17.03
C CYS A 8 -27.66 3.25 -16.73
N GLU A 9 -28.65 2.49 -17.16
CA GLU A 9 -30.08 2.78 -16.94
C GLU A 9 -30.47 2.59 -15.47
N LEU A 10 -30.04 1.48 -14.84
CA LEU A 10 -30.35 1.18 -13.44
C LEU A 10 -29.76 2.22 -12.48
N LEU A 11 -28.50 2.62 -12.70
CA LEU A 11 -27.81 3.59 -11.83
C LEU A 11 -28.09 5.04 -12.23
N LYS A 12 -28.71 5.28 -13.38
CA LYS A 12 -28.93 6.62 -13.97
C LYS A 12 -27.64 7.44 -14.07
N PHE A 13 -26.52 6.79 -14.31
CA PHE A 13 -25.22 7.45 -14.46
C PHE A 13 -25.01 7.94 -15.88
N GLU A 14 -24.23 9.02 -16.01
CA GLU A 14 -23.69 9.38 -17.33
C GLU A 14 -22.72 8.30 -17.80
N ARG A 15 -22.82 7.88 -19.07
CA ARG A 15 -21.99 6.81 -19.65
C ARG A 15 -20.49 7.02 -19.43
N LYS A 16 -20.02 8.26 -19.55
CA LYS A 16 -18.60 8.59 -19.35
C LYS A 16 -18.16 8.35 -17.91
N MET A 17 -18.97 8.76 -16.94
CA MET A 17 -18.73 8.54 -15.52
C MET A 17 -18.76 7.05 -15.17
N LEU A 18 -19.75 6.32 -15.70
CA LEU A 18 -19.86 4.88 -15.49
C LEU A 18 -18.61 4.14 -16.00
N ARG A 19 -18.16 4.46 -17.22
CA ARG A 19 -16.93 3.87 -17.79
C ARG A 19 -15.69 4.14 -16.96
N ALA A 20 -15.56 5.34 -16.39
CA ALA A 20 -14.45 5.64 -15.48
C ALA A 20 -14.48 4.74 -14.23
N ARG A 21 -15.65 4.54 -13.62
CA ARG A 21 -15.80 3.64 -12.45
C ARG A 21 -15.56 2.17 -12.80
N ILE A 22 -16.09 1.71 -13.93
CA ILE A 22 -15.85 0.35 -14.45
C ILE A 22 -14.36 0.11 -14.71
N SER A 23 -13.66 1.10 -15.27
CA SER A 23 -12.22 1.01 -15.53
C SER A 23 -11.43 0.81 -14.23
N LEU A 24 -11.77 1.53 -13.16
CA LEU A 24 -11.15 1.34 -11.84
C LEU A 24 -11.37 -0.10 -11.32
N LEU A 25 -12.63 -0.57 -11.32
CA LEU A 25 -12.97 -1.93 -10.86
C LEU A 25 -12.29 -3.02 -11.70
N LYS A 26 -12.12 -2.78 -13.00
CA LYS A 26 -11.42 -3.71 -13.91
C LYS A 26 -9.91 -3.71 -13.65
N ASN A 27 -9.30 -2.55 -13.45
CA ASN A 27 -7.87 -2.42 -13.14
C ASN A 27 -7.54 -3.07 -11.79
N ASP A 28 -8.43 -2.92 -10.81
CA ASP A 28 -8.35 -3.60 -9.52
C ASP A 28 -8.69 -5.09 -9.58
N LYS A 29 -9.04 -5.63 -10.76
CA LYS A 29 -9.41 -7.04 -10.99
C LYS A 29 -10.64 -7.52 -10.19
N PHE A 30 -11.51 -6.61 -9.75
CA PHE A 30 -12.76 -6.95 -9.07
C PHE A 30 -13.85 -7.43 -10.04
N ILE A 31 -13.84 -6.92 -11.27
CA ILE A 31 -14.77 -7.34 -12.31
C ILE A 31 -14.03 -7.82 -13.56
N GLN A 32 -14.64 -8.75 -14.26
CA GLN A 32 -14.17 -9.24 -15.56
C GLN A 32 -15.15 -8.85 -16.66
N VAL A 33 -14.61 -8.69 -17.87
CA VAL A 33 -15.37 -8.40 -19.08
C VAL A 33 -15.41 -9.64 -19.95
N ARG A 34 -16.60 -9.96 -20.45
CA ARG A 34 -16.80 -10.91 -21.53
C ARG A 34 -17.44 -10.20 -22.71
N LEU A 35 -16.78 -10.25 -23.86
CA LEU A 35 -17.36 -9.78 -25.12
C LEU A 35 -18.34 -10.85 -25.63
N ARG A 36 -19.54 -10.42 -26.02
CA ARG A 36 -20.51 -11.25 -26.75
C ARG A 36 -20.92 -10.53 -28.03
N MET A 37 -21.09 -11.29 -29.10
CA MET A 37 -21.70 -10.81 -30.33
C MET A 37 -23.20 -10.89 -30.16
N GLU A 38 -23.90 -9.78 -30.33
CA GLU A 38 -25.35 -9.71 -30.33
C GLU A 38 -25.81 -9.09 -31.64
N THR A 39 -26.90 -9.61 -32.21
CA THR A 39 -27.53 -8.99 -33.37
C THR A 39 -28.43 -7.88 -32.86
N GLY A 40 -28.09 -6.63 -33.17
CA GLY A 40 -28.91 -5.46 -32.83
C GLY A 40 -30.25 -5.47 -33.58
N ALA A 41 -31.17 -4.59 -33.18
CA ALA A 41 -32.47 -4.44 -33.84
C ALA A 41 -32.34 -4.15 -35.34
N ASP A 42 -31.23 -3.55 -35.75
CA ASP A 42 -30.87 -3.17 -37.11
C ASP A 42 -30.38 -4.37 -37.96
N GLY A 43 -30.38 -5.59 -37.41
CA GLY A 43 -29.86 -6.80 -38.05
C GLY A 43 -28.33 -6.88 -38.11
N LYS A 44 -27.62 -5.88 -37.60
CA LYS A 44 -26.15 -5.85 -37.57
C LYS A 44 -25.60 -6.53 -36.31
N ALA A 45 -24.52 -7.29 -36.48
CA ALA A 45 -23.80 -7.87 -35.36
C ALA A 45 -22.98 -6.79 -34.62
N GLN A 46 -23.25 -6.60 -33.33
CA GLN A 46 -22.55 -5.68 -32.45
C GLN A 46 -21.82 -6.44 -31.34
N LYS A 47 -20.60 -6.01 -31.01
CA LYS A 47 -19.87 -6.49 -29.84
C LYS A 47 -20.38 -5.77 -28.59
N VAL A 48 -20.90 -6.52 -27.64
CA VAL A 48 -21.43 -6.02 -26.37
C VAL A 48 -20.55 -6.49 -25.21
N ASN A 49 -20.22 -5.57 -24.30
CA ASN A 49 -19.48 -5.86 -23.08
C ASN A 49 -20.43 -6.34 -21.99
N TYR A 50 -20.15 -7.53 -21.47
CA TYR A 50 -20.80 -8.06 -20.28
C TYR A 50 -19.84 -8.04 -19.08
N TYR A 51 -20.28 -7.42 -18.00
CA TYR A 51 -19.54 -7.35 -16.74
C TYR A 51 -20.03 -8.42 -15.77
N PHE A 52 -19.10 -9.05 -15.07
CA PHE A 52 -19.39 -10.02 -14.01
C PHE A 52 -18.28 -10.04 -12.96
N ILE A 53 -18.65 -10.47 -11.75
CA ILE A 53 -17.70 -10.68 -10.66
C ILE A 53 -17.26 -12.14 -10.72
N ASN A 54 -15.95 -12.35 -10.83
CA ASN A 54 -15.36 -13.67 -10.67
C ASN A 54 -14.93 -13.82 -9.21
N TYR A 55 -15.76 -14.49 -8.39
CA TYR A 55 -15.53 -14.58 -6.95
C TYR A 55 -14.20 -15.24 -6.59
N LYS A 56 -13.73 -16.22 -7.37
CA LYS A 56 -12.41 -16.85 -7.15
C LYS A 56 -11.28 -15.83 -7.32
N THR A 57 -11.31 -15.05 -8.40
CA THR A 57 -10.33 -13.98 -8.63
C THR A 57 -10.46 -12.87 -7.59
N PHE A 58 -11.70 -12.50 -7.25
CA PHE A 58 -11.99 -11.45 -6.27
C PHE A 58 -11.39 -11.75 -4.90
N VAL A 59 -11.62 -12.95 -4.36
CA VAL A 59 -11.07 -13.37 -3.06
C VAL A 59 -9.54 -13.32 -3.09
N ASN A 60 -8.90 -13.79 -4.16
CA ASN A 60 -7.45 -13.74 -4.31
C ASN A 60 -6.91 -12.30 -4.34
N VAL A 61 -7.59 -11.40 -5.05
CA VAL A 61 -7.23 -9.98 -5.12
C VAL A 61 -7.33 -9.32 -3.75
N VAL A 62 -8.41 -9.60 -3.01
CA VAL A 62 -8.60 -9.07 -1.65
C VAL A 62 -7.51 -9.60 -0.72
N LYS A 63 -7.25 -10.92 -0.70
CA LYS A 63 -6.16 -11.54 0.07
C LYS A 63 -4.81 -10.89 -0.25
N TYR A 64 -4.50 -10.67 -1.53
CA TYR A 64 -3.27 -10.03 -1.98
C TYR A 64 -3.15 -8.57 -1.52
N LYS A 65 -4.20 -7.75 -1.67
CA LYS A 65 -4.17 -6.34 -1.24
C LYS A 65 -4.01 -6.22 0.28
N LEU A 66 -4.67 -7.08 1.06
CA LEU A 66 -4.51 -7.13 2.52
C LEU A 66 -3.09 -7.50 2.94
N ASP A 67 -2.50 -8.50 2.30
CA ASP A 67 -1.09 -8.89 2.53
C ASP A 67 -0.12 -7.74 2.20
N LEU A 68 -0.35 -7.05 1.07
CA LEU A 68 0.47 -5.91 0.68
C LEU A 68 0.38 -4.75 1.68
N MET A 69 -0.83 -4.45 2.17
CA MET A 69 -1.04 -3.42 3.19
C MET A 69 -0.32 -3.78 4.49
N ARG A 70 -0.41 -5.04 4.93
CA ARG A 70 0.31 -5.53 6.12
C ARG A 70 1.82 -5.39 5.97
N LYS A 71 2.39 -5.93 4.88
CA LYS A 71 3.84 -5.86 4.62
C LYS A 71 4.37 -4.44 4.55
N ARG A 72 3.56 -3.53 4.00
CA ARG A 72 3.91 -2.10 3.98
C ARG A 72 3.99 -1.52 5.38
N LEU A 73 3.01 -1.80 6.24
CA LEU A 73 3.04 -1.33 7.65
C LEU A 73 4.22 -1.92 8.43
N GLU A 74 4.49 -3.22 8.27
CA GLU A 74 5.64 -3.89 8.88
C GLU A 74 6.98 -3.28 8.41
N THR A 75 7.09 -2.95 7.12
CA THR A 75 8.27 -2.28 6.55
C THR A 75 8.43 -0.87 7.11
N GLU A 76 7.34 -0.10 7.17
CA GLU A 76 7.34 1.26 7.73
C GLU A 76 7.73 1.26 9.22
N GLU A 77 7.31 0.26 10.01
CA GLU A 77 7.73 0.08 11.41
C GLU A 77 9.22 -0.26 11.53
N ARG A 78 9.70 -1.22 10.73
CA ARG A 78 11.12 -1.60 10.71
C ARG A 78 12.01 -0.44 10.33
N ASP A 79 11.66 0.29 9.28
CA ASP A 79 12.45 1.41 8.77
C ASP A 79 12.40 2.60 9.75
N ALA A 80 11.33 2.74 10.54
CA ALA A 80 11.29 3.68 11.66
C ALA A 80 12.24 3.30 12.81
N THR A 81 12.51 2.00 12.99
CA THR A 81 13.42 1.49 14.03
C THR A 81 14.88 1.49 13.58
N SER A 82 15.15 1.32 12.28
CA SER A 82 16.50 1.27 11.68
C SER A 82 17.08 2.66 11.34
N ARG A 83 16.57 3.74 11.96
CA ARG A 83 16.95 5.10 11.56
C ARG A 83 18.29 5.51 12.18
N ALA A 84 18.96 6.45 11.52
CA ALA A 84 20.18 7.05 12.03
C ALA A 84 19.89 7.90 13.27
N SER A 85 20.59 7.60 14.36
CA SER A 85 20.47 8.32 15.62
C SER A 85 21.43 9.49 15.70
N PHE A 86 22.53 9.46 14.93
CA PHE A 86 23.55 10.50 14.92
C PHE A 86 23.79 11.04 13.51
N LYS A 87 24.14 12.32 13.41
CA LYS A 87 24.49 13.00 12.17
C LYS A 87 25.71 13.88 12.38
N CYS A 88 26.68 13.76 11.49
CA CYS A 88 27.85 14.64 11.50
C CYS A 88 27.54 15.98 10.80
N PRO A 89 27.74 17.14 11.44
CA PRO A 89 27.52 18.44 10.81
C PRO A 89 28.54 18.75 9.71
N GLY A 90 29.78 18.25 9.83
CA GLY A 90 30.85 18.52 8.86
C GLY A 90 30.72 17.77 7.53
N CYS A 91 30.50 16.46 7.58
CA CYS A 91 30.44 15.61 6.36
C CYS A 91 29.03 15.09 6.03
N LEU A 92 28.02 15.46 6.82
CA LEU A 92 26.61 15.09 6.66
C LEU A 92 26.30 13.59 6.68
N LYS A 93 27.28 12.75 7.06
CA LYS A 93 27.05 11.32 7.24
C LYS A 93 26.20 11.05 8.47
N THR A 94 25.34 10.06 8.33
CA THR A 94 24.41 9.61 9.36
C THR A 94 24.83 8.24 9.88
N PHE A 95 24.71 8.03 11.18
CA PHE A 95 25.11 6.82 11.88
C PHE A 95 23.98 6.32 12.77
N THR A 96 23.90 5.01 12.96
CA THR A 96 22.88 4.37 13.79
C THR A 96 23.39 4.09 15.20
N ASP A 97 22.50 3.78 16.15
CA ASP A 97 22.90 3.38 17.52
C ASP A 97 23.86 2.18 17.55
N LEU A 98 23.79 1.30 16.54
CA LEU A 98 24.68 0.14 16.42
C LEU A 98 26.14 0.52 16.16
N GLU A 99 26.37 1.73 15.65
CA GLU A 99 27.71 2.25 15.32
C GLU A 99 28.26 3.15 16.45
N ALA A 100 27.51 3.35 17.54
CA ALA A 100 27.87 4.25 18.63
C ALA A 100 29.22 3.91 19.27
N ASP A 101 29.51 2.61 19.46
CA ASP A 101 30.80 2.13 19.99
C ASP A 101 32.00 2.55 19.12
N GLN A 102 31.81 2.67 17.80
CA GLN A 102 32.87 3.09 16.88
C GLN A 102 33.03 4.61 16.83
N LEU A 103 32.00 5.35 17.25
CA LEU A 103 31.99 6.80 17.30
C LEU A 103 32.53 7.32 18.64
N PHE A 104 32.42 6.56 19.73
CA PHE A 104 32.80 7.02 21.06
C PHE A 104 34.33 7.14 21.22
N ASP A 105 34.80 8.33 21.58
CA ASP A 105 36.20 8.59 21.87
C ASP A 105 36.43 8.67 23.39
N PHE A 106 37.12 7.67 23.94
CA PHE A 106 37.44 7.58 25.37
C PHE A 106 38.30 8.74 25.91
N SER A 107 39.05 9.42 25.05
CA SER A 107 39.91 10.53 25.48
C SER A 107 39.13 11.82 25.72
N THR A 108 38.11 12.08 24.91
CA THR A 108 37.28 13.30 24.97
C THR A 108 35.92 13.06 25.60
N SER A 109 35.52 11.79 25.78
CA SER A 109 34.18 11.37 26.24
C SER A 109 33.04 11.87 25.32
N GLU A 110 33.32 12.03 24.03
CA GLU A 110 32.38 12.54 23.01
C GLU A 110 32.24 11.54 21.85
N PHE A 111 31.11 11.59 21.15
CA PHE A 111 30.93 10.85 19.90
C PHE A 111 31.51 11.66 18.73
N ARG A 112 32.47 11.06 18.01
CA ARG A 112 33.20 11.67 16.90
C ARG A 112 33.04 10.88 15.62
N CYS A 113 32.83 11.58 14.52
CA CYS A 113 32.68 11.00 13.20
C CYS A 113 33.93 10.20 12.80
N THR A 114 33.73 8.98 12.29
CA THR A 114 34.82 8.10 11.83
C THR A 114 35.59 8.66 10.63
N TYR A 115 35.02 9.62 9.89
CA TYR A 115 35.62 10.16 8.66
C TYR A 115 36.31 11.52 8.86
N CYS A 116 35.66 12.48 9.52
CA CYS A 116 36.19 13.83 9.69
C CYS A 116 36.57 14.18 11.15
N ARG A 117 36.38 13.25 12.09
CA ARG A 117 36.70 13.41 13.54
C ARG A 117 35.95 14.53 14.27
N GLU A 118 35.01 15.18 13.59
CA GLU A 118 34.13 16.19 14.15
C GLU A 118 33.05 15.55 15.03
N VAL A 119 32.57 16.29 16.03
CA VAL A 119 31.55 15.81 16.98
C VAL A 119 30.25 15.55 16.21
N VAL A 120 29.65 14.38 16.43
CA VAL A 120 28.34 14.06 15.84
C VAL A 120 27.22 14.51 16.76
N GLU A 121 26.11 14.94 16.18
CA GLU A 121 24.93 15.40 16.90
C GLU A 121 23.78 14.39 16.77
N GLU A 122 22.87 14.36 17.73
CA GLU A 122 21.66 13.54 17.62
C GLU A 122 20.77 14.03 16.48
N ASP A 123 20.35 13.14 15.59
CA ASP A 123 19.42 13.48 14.52
C ASP A 123 17.99 13.56 15.05
N MET A 124 17.59 14.74 15.56
CA MET A 124 16.23 14.96 16.08
C MET A 124 15.13 14.86 15.00
N SER A 125 15.49 14.94 13.72
CA SER A 125 14.55 14.68 12.61
C SER A 125 14.29 13.17 12.41
N ALA A 126 15.15 12.34 13.01
CA ALA A 126 15.13 10.90 12.96
C ALA A 126 14.27 10.23 14.05
N LEU A 127 13.68 10.99 14.97
CA LEU A 127 12.87 10.37 16.04
C LEU A 127 11.69 9.58 15.46
N PRO A 128 11.46 8.32 15.91
CA PRO A 128 10.28 7.56 15.53
C PRO A 128 9.04 8.34 15.95
N LYS A 129 8.15 8.64 15.00
CA LYS A 129 6.80 9.07 15.37
C LYS A 129 6.20 7.91 16.16
N LYS A 130 5.88 8.13 17.44
CA LYS A 130 5.23 7.15 18.35
C LYS A 130 4.01 6.44 17.72
N ASP A 131 3.45 6.98 16.65
CA ASP A 131 2.30 6.47 15.92
C ASP A 131 2.53 5.17 15.14
N SER A 132 3.75 4.81 14.70
CA SER A 132 3.95 3.64 13.82
C SER A 132 3.49 2.33 14.45
N ARG A 133 3.84 2.08 15.72
CA ARG A 133 3.44 0.87 16.45
C ARG A 133 1.93 0.80 16.73
N LEU A 134 1.29 1.96 16.91
CA LEU A 134 -0.17 2.04 17.11
C LEU A 134 -0.95 1.76 15.81
N LEU A 135 -0.36 2.08 14.66
CA LEU A 135 -0.98 1.84 13.35
C LEU A 135 -1.13 0.36 13.04
N LEU A 136 -0.12 -0.47 13.34
CA LEU A 136 -0.19 -1.92 13.10
C LEU A 136 -1.24 -2.58 14.00
N ALA A 137 -1.29 -2.19 15.28
CA ALA A 137 -2.30 -2.69 16.22
C ALA A 137 -3.73 -2.35 15.76
N LYS A 138 -3.97 -1.09 15.36
CA LYS A 138 -5.27 -0.66 14.81
C LYS A 138 -5.64 -1.38 13.52
N PHE A 139 -4.65 -1.60 12.64
CA PHE A 139 -4.86 -2.32 11.39
C PHE A 139 -5.33 -3.76 11.64
N ASN A 140 -4.69 -4.47 12.59
CA ASN A 140 -5.09 -5.83 12.95
C ASN A 140 -6.49 -5.87 13.56
N GLU A 141 -6.81 -4.94 14.47
CA GLU A 141 -8.13 -4.84 15.08
C GLU A 141 -9.24 -4.61 14.04
N GLN A 142 -9.02 -3.70 13.10
CA GLN A 142 -10.00 -3.37 12.06
C GLN A 142 -10.20 -4.50 11.03
N LEU A 143 -9.15 -5.28 10.74
CA LEU A 143 -9.19 -6.29 9.70
C LEU A 143 -9.54 -7.70 10.19
N GLU A 144 -9.59 -7.94 11.50
CA GLU A 144 -9.87 -9.27 12.05
C GLU A 144 -11.15 -9.86 11.45
N VAL A 145 -12.21 -9.06 11.36
CA VAL A 145 -13.50 -9.48 10.77
C VAL A 145 -13.34 -9.97 9.33
N LEU A 146 -12.56 -9.26 8.51
CA LEU A 146 -12.30 -9.66 7.13
C LEU A 146 -11.45 -10.93 7.06
N TYR A 147 -10.46 -11.09 7.94
CA TYR A 147 -9.63 -12.29 8.00
C TYR A 147 -10.40 -13.53 8.46
N VAL A 148 -11.39 -13.38 9.34
CA VAL A 148 -12.30 -14.46 9.72
C VAL A 148 -13.14 -14.89 8.51
N LEU A 149 -13.79 -13.95 7.83
CA LEU A 149 -14.60 -14.25 6.65
C LEU A 149 -13.79 -14.88 5.52
N LEU A 150 -12.55 -14.42 5.28
CA LEU A 150 -11.67 -14.95 4.24
C LEU A 150 -11.06 -16.32 4.58
N ARG A 151 -11.16 -16.77 5.84
CA ARG A 151 -10.76 -18.12 6.29
C ARG A 151 -11.86 -19.15 6.07
N GLU A 152 -13.13 -18.74 6.13
CA GLU A 152 -14.29 -19.60 5.88
C GLU A 152 -14.55 -19.89 4.39
N VAL A 153 -13.85 -19.18 3.50
CA VAL A 153 -13.97 -19.26 2.02
C VAL A 153 -12.67 -19.70 1.36
#